data_AF-F8GYJ7-F1
#
_entry.id   AF-F8GYJ7-F1
#
_cell.length_a   1.000
_cell.length_b   1.000
_cell.length_c   1.000
_cell.angle_alpha   90.00
_cell.angle_beta   90.00
_cell.angle_gamma   90.00
#
_symmetry.space_group_name_H-M   'P 1'
#
loop_
_entity.id
_entity.type
_entity.pdbx_description
1 polymer ?
#
loop_
_entity_poly.entity_id
_entity_poly.type
_entity_poly.pdbx_seq_one_letter_code
_entity_poly.pdbx_strand_id
1 'polypeptide(L)' 'MRRRDFTLAAAASLLAPAAPEAIDKTLRTPAVAESLLKSGFEPMRLSPAEAQKALVEDTAQWTKVIRDNNIRGS' A
#
# COMPACT_ATOMS: atom_id res chain seq x y z
N MET A 1 -27.26 15.62 3.58
CA MET A 1 -25.84 15.51 3.19
C MET A 1 -24.99 16.19 4.25
N ARG A 2 -24.17 15.44 4.99
CA ARG A 2 -23.43 15.91 6.18
C ARG A 2 -22.03 16.38 5.78
N ARG A 3 -21.69 17.61 6.14
CA ARG A 3 -20.36 18.24 5.98
C ARG A 3 -19.20 17.54 6.73
N ARG A 4 -19.45 16.37 7.33
CA ARG A 4 -18.49 15.63 8.19
C ARG A 4 -17.69 14.57 7.46
N ASP A 5 -18.14 14.15 6.28
CA ASP A 5 -17.48 13.07 5.52
C ASP A 5 -16.28 13.60 4.70
N PHE A 6 -16.26 14.90 4.38
CA PHE A 6 -15.16 15.54 3.64
C PHE A 6 -13.89 15.74 4.47
N THR A 7 -13.99 15.80 5.80
CA THR A 7 -12.84 16.06 6.68
C THR A 7 -11.99 14.82 6.96
N LEU A 8 -12.56 13.60 6.87
CA LEU A 8 -11.80 12.36 7.10
C LEU A 8 -10.87 12.01 5.94
N ALA A 9 -11.34 12.18 4.70
CA ALA A 9 -10.51 11.97 3.50
C ALA A 9 -9.37 12.99 3.40
N ALA A 10 -9.64 14.26 3.76
CA ALA A 10 -8.61 15.30 3.76
C ALA A 10 -7.57 15.11 4.88
N ALA A 11 -7.97 14.62 6.06
CA ALA A 11 -7.04 14.34 7.16
C ALA A 11 -6.07 13.19 6.85
N ALA A 12 -6.49 12.17 6.08
CA ALA A 12 -5.61 11.11 5.61
C ALA A 12 -4.52 11.64 4.65
N SER A 13 -4.85 12.64 3.82
CA SER A 13 -3.88 13.29 2.93
C SER A 13 -2.87 14.18 3.67
N LEU A 14 -3.17 14.63 4.89
CA LEU A 14 -2.31 15.49 5.71
C LEU A 14 -1.21 14.75 6.51
N LEU A 15 -1.32 13.43 6.68
CA LEU A 15 -0.24 12.60 7.28
C LEU A 15 0.78 12.05 6.26
N ALA A 16 0.56 12.28 4.98
CA ALA A 16 1.33 11.65 3.89
C ALA A 16 2.84 11.97 3.84
N PRO A 17 3.36 13.16 4.26
CA PRO A 17 4.79 13.43 4.06
C PRO A 17 5.71 12.83 5.13
N ALA A 18 5.21 12.48 6.32
CA ALA A 18 6.04 11.94 7.42
C ALA A 18 6.04 10.39 7.52
N ALA A 19 5.09 9.74 6.84
CA ALA A 19 4.92 8.29 6.90
C ALA A 19 6.04 7.48 6.21
N PRO A 20 6.57 7.86 5.03
CA PRO A 20 7.49 6.99 4.29
C PRO A 20 8.82 6.75 5.03
N GLU A 21 9.41 7.80 5.60
CA GLU A 21 10.68 7.69 6.33
C GLU A 21 10.54 6.94 7.65
N ALA A 22 9.45 7.17 8.38
CA ALA A 22 9.15 6.45 9.62
C ALA A 22 8.91 4.96 9.36
N ILE A 23 8.21 4.62 8.27
CA ILE A 23 7.99 3.25 7.83
C ILE A 23 9.33 2.60 7.42
N ASP A 24 10.13 3.26 6.57
CA ASP A 24 11.43 2.72 6.14
C ASP A 24 12.35 2.45 7.35
N LYS A 25 12.42 3.40 8.31
CA LYS A 25 13.18 3.22 9.54
C LYS A 25 12.68 2.04 10.37
N THR A 26 11.36 1.85 10.45
CA THR A 26 10.75 0.73 11.19
C THR A 26 11.09 -0.60 10.53
N LEU A 27 10.98 -0.70 9.20
CA LEU A 27 11.30 -1.90 8.43
C LEU A 27 12.79 -2.28 8.51
N ARG A 28 13.69 -1.32 8.78
CA ARG A 28 15.12 -1.57 9.04
C ARG A 28 15.43 -2.09 10.44
N THR A 29 14.47 -2.04 11.37
CA THR A 29 14.70 -2.51 12.73
C THR A 29 14.83 -4.04 12.72
N PRO A 30 15.95 -4.64 13.21
CA PRO A 30 16.18 -6.08 13.10
C PRO A 30 15.06 -6.94 13.67
N ALA A 31 14.54 -6.57 14.85
CA ALA A 31 13.44 -7.29 15.49
C ALA A 31 12.15 -7.28 14.64
N VAL A 32 11.88 -6.18 13.91
CA VAL A 32 10.72 -6.06 13.02
C VAL A 32 10.95 -6.88 11.75
N ALA A 33 12.12 -6.76 11.12
CA ALA A 33 12.47 -7.53 9.94
C ALA A 33 12.42 -9.04 10.21
N GLU A 34 12.98 -9.50 11.32
CA GLU A 34 12.91 -10.91 11.73
C GLU A 34 11.48 -11.38 12.00
N SER A 35 10.65 -10.54 12.61
CA SER A 35 9.24 -10.85 12.86
C SER A 35 8.45 -11.00 11.56
N LEU A 36 8.69 -10.11 10.59
CA LEU A 36 8.08 -10.17 9.27
C LEU A 36 8.51 -11.44 8.52
N LEU A 37 9.81 -11.74 8.51
CA LEU A 37 10.34 -12.94 7.86
C LEU A 37 9.80 -14.23 8.49
N LYS A 38 9.72 -14.31 9.83
CA LYS A 38 9.09 -15.45 10.54
C LYS A 38 7.61 -15.61 10.19
N SER A 39 6.95 -14.52 9.84
CA SER A 39 5.54 -14.50 9.44
C SER A 39 5.34 -14.75 7.94
N GLY A 40 6.42 -14.98 7.19
CA GLY A 40 6.38 -15.24 5.74
C GLY A 40 6.33 -13.97 4.87
N PHE A 41 6.61 -12.79 5.44
CA PHE A 41 6.64 -11.52 4.72
C PHE A 41 8.07 -11.05 4.50
N GLU A 42 8.39 -10.69 3.26
CA GLU A 42 9.64 -10.01 2.93
C GLU A 42 9.47 -8.49 3.03
N PRO A 43 10.27 -7.78 3.86
CA PRO A 43 10.17 -6.33 3.99
C PRO A 43 10.62 -5.62 2.71
N MET A 44 9.65 -5.22 1.88
CA MET A 44 9.90 -4.40 0.70
C MET A 44 10.02 -2.91 1.05
N ARG A 45 11.00 -2.24 0.46
CA ARG A 45 11.31 -0.82 0.69
C ARG A 45 11.26 -0.04 -0.63
N LEU A 46 10.07 0.03 -1.21
CA LEU A 46 9.84 0.81 -2.43
C LEU A 46 9.77 2.29 -2.09
N SER A 47 10.34 3.13 -2.95
CA SER A 47 10.03 4.55 -2.94
C SER A 47 8.55 4.79 -3.28
N PRO A 48 7.97 5.93 -2.90
CA PRO A 48 6.57 6.24 -3.25
C PRO A 48 6.27 6.14 -4.75
N ALA A 49 7.22 6.56 -5.59
CA ALA A 49 7.07 6.49 -7.05
C ALA A 49 7.09 5.05 -7.57
N GLU A 50 7.98 4.20 -7.03
CA GLU A 50 8.03 2.78 -7.38
C GLU A 50 6.79 2.03 -6.91
N ALA A 51 6.31 2.32 -5.69
CA ALA A 51 5.08 1.75 -5.16
C ALA A 51 3.86 2.14 -6.03
N GLN A 52 3.76 3.40 -6.43
CA GLN A 52 2.68 3.85 -7.32
C GLN A 52 2.74 3.15 -8.68
N LYS A 53 3.94 3.02 -9.26
CA LYS A 53 4.13 2.32 -10.53
C LYS A 53 3.71 0.86 -10.42
N ALA A 54 4.17 0.13 -9.39
CA ALA A 54 3.81 -1.25 -9.14
C ALA A 54 2.29 -1.44 -9.00
N LEU A 55 1.61 -0.56 -8.26
CA LEU A 55 0.16 -0.61 -8.10
C LEU A 55 -0.57 -0.45 -9.44
N VAL A 56 -0.12 0.45 -10.31
CA VAL A 56 -0.72 0.66 -11.63
C VAL A 56 -0.52 -0.56 -12.53
N GLU A 57 0.70 -1.12 -12.55
CA GLU A 57 1.06 -2.30 -13.33
C GLU A 57 0.25 -3.53 -12.88
N ASP A 58 0.22 -3.80 -11.57
CA ASP A 58 -0.55 -4.90 -10.99
C ASP A 58 -2.04 -4.75 -11.25
N THR A 59 -2.58 -3.54 -11.08
CA THR A 59 -4.00 -3.27 -11.35
C THR A 59 -4.35 -3.57 -12.80
N ALA A 60 -3.48 -3.16 -13.75
CA ALA A 60 -3.70 -3.43 -15.17
C ALA A 60 -3.64 -4.94 -15.47
N GLN A 61 -2.66 -5.65 -14.91
CA GLN A 61 -2.53 -7.10 -15.07
C GLN A 61 -3.75 -7.83 -14.52
N TRP A 62 -4.17 -7.55 -13.30
CA TRP A 62 -5.30 -8.22 -12.67
C TRP A 62 -6.63 -7.83 -13.34
N THR A 63 -6.78 -6.59 -13.79
CA THR A 63 -7.95 -6.17 -14.59
C THR A 63 -8.08 -7.02 -15.85
N LYS A 64 -6.97 -7.28 -16.55
CA LYS A 64 -6.94 -8.14 -17.73
C LYS A 64 -7.36 -9.57 -17.37
N VAL A 65 -6.72 -10.17 -16.36
CA VAL A 65 -7.04 -11.54 -15.91
C VAL A 65 -8.52 -11.69 -15.53
N ILE A 66 -9.07 -10.73 -14.79
CA ILE A 66 -10.48 -10.75 -14.37
C ILE A 66 -11.43 -10.71 -15.58
N ARG A 67 -11.14 -9.85 -16.57
CA ARG A 67 -11.97 -9.73 -17.78
C ARG A 67 -11.88 -10.97 -18.64
N ASP A 68 -10.66 -11.46 -18.89
CA ASP A 68 -10.40 -12.62 -19.75
C ASP A 68 -11.06 -13.90 -19.19
N ASN A 69 -11.20 -13.99 -17.86
CA ASN A 69 -11.78 -15.16 -17.18
C ASN A 69 -13.21 -14.93 -16.65
N ASN A 70 -13.85 -13.80 -16.97
CA ASN A 70 -15.18 -13.41 -16.46
C ASN A 70 -15.36 -13.60 -14.94
N ILE A 71 -14.31 -13.29 -14.17
CA ILE A 71 -14.33 -13.38 -12.70
C ILE A 71 -15.20 -12.24 -12.15
N ARG A 72 -16.08 -12.54 -11.19
CA ARG A 72 -16.95 -11.57 -10.52
C ARG A 72 -16.72 -11.65 -9.01
N GLY A 73 -16.73 -10.50 -8.34
CA GLY A 73 -16.75 -10.46 -6.88
C GLY A 73 -18.10 -10.94 -6.36
N SER A 74 -18.07 -11.70 -5.25
CA SER A 74 -19.25 -12.12 -4.50
C SER A 74 -19.80 -11.00 -3.62
#